data_AF-A0A662GSK8-F1
#
_entry.id   AF-A0A662GSK8-F1
#
_cell.length_a   1.000
_cell.length_b   1.000
_cell.length_c   1.000
_cell.angle_alpha   90.00
_cell.angle_beta   90.00
_cell.angle_gamma   90.00
#
_symmetry.space_group_name_H-M   'P 1'
#
loop_
_entity.id
_entity.type
_entity.pdbx_description
1 polymer ?
#
loop_
_entity_poly.entity_id
_entity_poly.type
_entity_poly.pdbx_seq_one_letter_code
_entity_poly.pdbx_strand_id
1 'polypeptide(L)'
;MDGSWSIIFEGPTKGVADDFTLAFSDVREIFGNYVGFQSEVYKELLSNFNKFDHYHAVGNIKKVMSPEQEDFSDRPIVALLGIDKNELKFGILLYLGETDTIILGLWPKQFFNAVKEDENILVGTLVAFLRAPDNWKRVDLITSQTQETKEAEERE
;
A
#
# COMPACT_ATOMS: atom_id res chain seq x y z
N MET A 1 2.90 -16.84 15.75
CA MET A 1 2.56 -15.42 15.54
C MET A 1 2.45 -15.24 14.06
N ASP A 2 1.30 -14.80 13.58
CA ASP A 2 1.03 -14.71 12.15
C ASP A 2 1.95 -13.63 11.55
N GLY A 3 2.82 -14.04 10.61
CA GLY A 3 3.85 -13.23 9.96
C GLY A 3 3.25 -12.13 9.10
N SER A 4 2.67 -11.12 9.75
CA SER A 4 1.89 -10.09 9.10
C SER A 4 2.21 -8.70 9.64
N TRP A 5 2.21 -7.73 8.73
CA TRP A 5 2.25 -6.32 9.05
C TRP A 5 0.87 -5.87 9.50
N SER A 6 0.79 -5.16 10.62
CA SER A 6 -0.46 -4.62 11.15
C SER A 6 -0.50 -3.11 10.93
N ILE A 7 -1.48 -2.66 10.14
CA ILE A 7 -1.64 -1.26 9.74
C ILE A 7 -2.94 -0.73 10.33
N ILE A 8 -2.83 0.29 11.18
CA ILE A 8 -3.98 0.96 11.79
C ILE A 8 -4.25 2.26 11.04
N PHE A 9 -5.46 2.38 10.53
CA PHE A 9 -5.97 3.56 9.84
C PHE A 9 -6.89 4.36 10.75
N GLU A 10 -6.88 5.69 10.61
CA GLU A 10 -7.83 6.54 11.33
C GLU A 10 -9.26 6.35 10.82
N GLY A 11 -10.21 6.21 11.76
CA GLY A 11 -11.62 6.20 11.44
C GLY A 11 -12.16 7.53 10.92
N PRO A 12 -13.35 7.56 10.32
CA PRO A 12 -13.99 8.79 9.82
C PRO A 12 -14.22 9.85 10.91
N THR A 13 -14.31 9.45 12.17
CA THR A 13 -14.39 10.34 13.33
C THR A 13 -13.03 10.41 14.02
N LYS A 14 -12.51 11.63 14.23
CA LYS A 14 -11.27 11.82 15.00
C LYS A 14 -11.41 11.20 16.40
N GLY A 15 -10.63 10.15 16.67
CA GLY A 15 -10.65 9.37 17.92
C GLY A 15 -10.34 7.89 17.70
N VAL A 16 -10.15 7.12 18.77
CA VAL A 16 -9.80 5.69 18.70
C VAL A 16 -11.00 4.80 18.35
N ALA A 17 -12.22 5.30 18.56
CA ALA A 17 -13.44 4.49 18.53
C ALA A 17 -13.79 3.91 17.15
N ASP A 18 -13.28 4.51 16.06
CA ASP A 18 -13.60 4.12 14.68
C ASP A 18 -12.35 3.67 13.88
N ASP A 19 -11.19 3.54 14.54
CA ASP A 19 -9.96 3.09 13.88
C ASP A 19 -10.13 1.64 13.39
N PHE A 20 -9.62 1.35 12.20
CA PHE A 20 -9.66 0.00 11.63
C PHE A 20 -8.27 -0.50 11.29
N THR A 21 -8.11 -1.83 11.37
CA THR A 21 -6.82 -2.49 11.15
C THR A 21 -6.88 -3.39 9.93
N LEU A 22 -5.86 -3.30 9.08
CA LEU A 22 -5.60 -4.29 8.04
C LEU A 22 -4.31 -5.06 8.37
N ALA A 23 -4.38 -6.38 8.22
CA ALA A 23 -3.23 -7.27 8.35
C ALA A 23 -2.73 -7.66 6.96
N PHE A 24 -1.54 -7.18 6.58
CA PHE A 24 -0.88 -7.54 5.32
C PHE A 24 0.04 -8.73 5.57
N SER A 25 -0.12 -9.81 4.81
CA SER A 25 0.77 -10.97 4.92
C SER A 25 2.15 -10.61 4.38
N ASP A 26 3.20 -10.96 5.11
CA ASP A 26 4.57 -10.60 4.79
C ASP A 26 5.07 -11.30 3.53
N VAL A 27 5.59 -10.52 2.58
CA VAL A 27 6.10 -11.07 1.31
C VAL A 27 7.35 -11.94 1.47
N ARG A 28 8.08 -11.83 2.58
CA ARG A 28 9.21 -12.72 2.88
C ARG A 28 8.78 -14.19 2.96
N GLU A 29 7.52 -14.47 3.28
CA GLU A 29 6.97 -15.84 3.25
C GLU A 29 6.88 -16.43 1.82
N ILE A 30 6.89 -15.60 0.78
CA ILE A 30 6.86 -16.00 -0.62
C ILE A 30 8.27 -16.01 -1.19
N PHE A 31 8.97 -14.88 -1.08
CA PHE A 31 10.25 -14.66 -1.80
C PHE A 31 11.50 -14.94 -0.95
N GLY A 32 11.35 -15.24 0.34
CA GLY A 32 12.47 -15.40 1.28
C GLY A 32 13.19 -14.10 1.67
N ASN A 33 12.90 -12.98 0.98
CA ASN A 33 13.38 -11.64 1.29
C ASN A 33 12.35 -10.60 0.80
N TYR A 34 12.57 -9.32 1.10
CA TYR A 34 11.81 -8.24 0.49
C TYR A 34 12.20 -8.03 -0.97
N VAL A 35 11.21 -7.73 -1.79
CA VAL A 35 11.38 -7.39 -3.21
C VAL A 35 11.07 -5.91 -3.42
N GLY A 36 11.77 -5.28 -4.35
CA GLY A 36 11.58 -3.86 -4.62
C GLY A 36 11.67 -3.55 -6.11
N PHE A 37 11.28 -2.32 -6.44
CA PHE A 37 11.35 -1.76 -7.77
C PHE A 37 11.80 -0.29 -7.69
N GLN A 38 12.29 0.25 -8.79
CA GLN A 38 12.79 1.63 -8.84
C GLN A 38 11.70 2.63 -8.45
N SER A 39 12.03 3.60 -7.59
CA SER A 39 11.08 4.60 -7.10
C SER A 39 10.45 5.46 -8.22
N GLU A 40 11.07 5.53 -9.40
CA GLU A 40 10.49 6.16 -10.60
C GLU A 40 9.17 5.51 -11.02
N VAL A 41 9.02 4.20 -10.85
CA VAL A 41 7.76 3.49 -11.17
C VAL A 41 6.66 3.93 -10.20
N TYR A 42 6.99 4.12 -8.92
CA TYR A 42 6.06 4.66 -7.94
C TYR A 42 5.65 6.11 -8.28
N LYS A 43 6.61 6.96 -8.67
CA LYS A 43 6.31 8.32 -9.14
C LYS A 43 5.41 8.32 -10.38
N GLU A 44 5.59 7.37 -11.29
CA GLU A 44 4.71 7.22 -12.45
C GLU A 44 3.28 6.84 -12.03
N LEU A 45 3.15 5.93 -11.06
CA LEU A 45 1.86 5.55 -10.47
C LEU A 45 1.15 6.75 -9.84
N LEU A 46 1.87 7.62 -9.12
CA LEU A 46 1.31 8.86 -8.57
C LEU A 46 0.69 9.76 -9.64
N SER A 47 1.19 9.72 -10.89
CA SER A 47 0.60 10.50 -11.98
C SER A 47 -0.84 10.09 -12.29
N ASN A 48 -1.26 8.86 -11.98
CA ASN A 48 -2.64 8.40 -12.19
C ASN A 48 -3.62 9.04 -11.19
N PHE A 49 -3.18 9.32 -9.96
CA PHE A 49 -4.01 9.95 -8.92
C PHE A 49 -4.40 11.40 -9.24
N ASN A 50 -3.69 12.03 -10.18
CA ASN A 50 -4.04 13.37 -10.69
C ASN A 50 -4.86 13.31 -11.99
N LYS A 51 -5.07 12.13 -12.58
CA LYS A 51 -5.67 11.95 -13.92
C LYS A 51 -7.03 11.26 -13.89
N PHE A 52 -7.25 10.39 -12.91
CA PHE A 52 -8.43 9.51 -12.86
C PHE A 52 -9.21 9.72 -11.56
N ASP A 53 -10.50 10.04 -11.69
CA ASP A 53 -11.36 10.38 -10.55
C ASP A 53 -11.53 9.24 -9.54
N HIS A 54 -11.34 7.98 -9.96
CA HIS A 54 -11.42 6.79 -9.10
C HIS A 54 -10.10 6.43 -8.41
N TYR A 55 -9.08 7.27 -8.54
CA TYR A 55 -7.82 7.16 -7.81
C TYR A 55 -7.77 8.25 -6.73
N HIS A 56 -7.69 7.86 -5.46
CA HIS A 56 -7.76 8.77 -4.32
C HIS A 56 -6.50 8.67 -3.46
N ALA A 57 -5.93 9.80 -3.05
CA ALA A 57 -4.86 9.84 -2.07
C ALA A 57 -5.40 10.33 -0.72
N VAL A 58 -5.01 9.68 0.39
CA VAL A 58 -5.47 10.03 1.74
C VAL A 58 -4.37 9.81 2.78
N GLY A 59 -3.99 10.82 3.56
CA GLY A 59 -3.16 10.66 4.75
C GLY A 59 -3.94 10.10 5.93
N ASN A 60 -3.90 8.78 6.12
CA ASN A 60 -4.76 8.13 7.13
C ASN A 60 -4.08 7.01 7.93
N ILE A 61 -2.81 6.70 7.68
CA ILE A 61 -2.08 5.70 8.47
C ILE A 61 -1.69 6.32 9.81
N LYS A 62 -2.19 5.73 10.90
CA LYS A 62 -1.85 6.08 12.29
C LYS A 62 -0.68 5.25 12.82
N LYS A 63 -0.68 3.96 12.51
CA LYS A 63 0.31 3.03 13.07
C LYS A 63 0.69 1.94 12.10
N VAL A 64 1.98 1.59 12.08
CA VAL A 64 2.55 0.50 11.30
C VAL A 64 3.37 -0.38 12.23
N MET A 65 2.99 -1.65 12.36
CA MET A 65 3.76 -2.65 13.12
C MET A 65 4.26 -3.74 12.19
N SER A 66 5.54 -4.09 12.31
CA SER A 66 6.13 -5.21 11.59
C SER A 66 5.64 -6.56 12.13
N PRO A 67 5.86 -7.66 11.39
CA PRO A 67 5.62 -9.02 11.88
C PRO A 67 6.33 -9.32 13.20
N GLU A 68 7.53 -8.77 13.38
CA GLU A 68 8.35 -8.86 14.59
C GLU A 68 7.90 -7.93 15.73
N GLN A 69 6.79 -7.21 15.55
CA GLN A 69 6.24 -6.24 16.52
C GLN A 69 7.13 -5.00 16.71
N GLU A 70 7.92 -4.63 15.71
CA GLU A 70 8.63 -3.36 15.68
C GLU A 70 7.73 -2.25 15.14
N ASP A 71 7.82 -1.06 15.70
CA ASP A 71 7.04 0.10 15.27
C ASP A 71 7.74 0.82 14.10
N PHE A 72 7.05 0.94 12.97
CA PHE A 72 7.51 1.55 11.73
C PHE A 72 6.68 2.81 11.38
N SER A 73 5.92 3.35 12.34
CA SER A 73 5.01 4.47 12.09
C SER A 73 5.72 5.78 11.72
N ASP A 74 7.02 5.90 12.02
CA ASP A 74 7.88 7.02 11.64
C ASP A 74 8.53 6.85 10.25
N ARG A 75 8.30 5.71 9.59
CA ARG A 75 8.87 5.38 8.29
C ARG A 75 7.95 5.81 7.14
N PRO A 76 8.50 6.02 5.93
CA PRO A 76 7.74 6.38 4.74
C PRO A 76 6.97 5.16 4.18
N ILE A 77 5.97 4.71 4.92
CA ILE A 77 5.15 3.54 4.60
C ILE A 77 3.84 4.01 3.96
N VAL A 78 3.45 3.32 2.88
CA VAL A 78 2.24 3.62 2.13
C VAL A 78 1.48 2.33 1.84
N ALA A 79 0.15 2.37 1.95
CA ALA A 79 -0.72 1.30 1.52
C ALA A 79 -1.37 1.65 0.18
N LEU A 80 -1.13 0.86 -0.86
CA LEU A 80 -1.82 0.94 -2.14
C LEU A 80 -2.94 -0.10 -2.16
N LEU A 81 -4.19 0.35 -2.14
CA LEU A 81 -5.37 -0.50 -2.15
C LEU A 81 -6.13 -0.33 -3.46
N GLY A 82 -6.63 -1.43 -4.03
CA GLY A 82 -7.39 -1.44 -5.27
C GLY A 82 -8.61 -2.34 -5.17
N ILE A 83 -9.69 -1.91 -5.80
CA ILE A 83 -10.89 -2.72 -6.05
C ILE A 83 -11.11 -2.71 -7.56
N ASP A 84 -11.07 -3.88 -8.18
CA ASP A 84 -11.32 -4.00 -9.61
C ASP A 84 -12.84 -3.94 -9.93
N LYS A 85 -13.17 -3.91 -11.21
CA LYS A 85 -14.57 -3.92 -11.68
C LYS A 85 -15.34 -5.22 -11.36
N ASN A 86 -14.66 -6.29 -10.94
CA ASN A 86 -15.25 -7.54 -10.48
C ASN A 86 -15.35 -7.64 -8.95
N GLU A 87 -15.12 -6.53 -8.23
CA GLU A 87 -15.09 -6.43 -6.76
C GLU A 87 -13.96 -7.22 -6.09
N LEU A 88 -12.95 -7.64 -6.85
CA LEU A 88 -11.73 -8.22 -6.29
C LEU A 88 -10.88 -7.13 -5.65
N LYS A 89 -10.35 -7.43 -4.47
CA LYS A 89 -9.57 -6.49 -3.67
C LYS A 89 -8.09 -6.84 -3.75
N PHE A 90 -7.27 -5.81 -3.84
CA PHE A 90 -5.82 -5.88 -3.93
C PHE A 90 -5.24 -4.85 -2.98
N GLY A 91 -4.09 -5.16 -2.41
CA GLY A 91 -3.48 -4.38 -1.36
C GLY A 91 -2.00 -4.68 -1.33
N ILE A 92 -1.19 -3.64 -1.45
CA ILE A 92 0.27 -3.72 -1.42
C ILE A 92 0.75 -2.71 -0.40
N LEU A 93 1.46 -3.19 0.61
CA LEU A 93 2.14 -2.34 1.58
C LEU A 93 3.55 -2.05 1.06
N LEU A 94 3.88 -0.77 0.97
CA LEU A 94 5.12 -0.28 0.38
C LEU A 94 5.92 0.51 1.42
N TYR A 95 7.23 0.35 1.38
CA TYR A 95 8.20 1.27 1.98
C TYR A 95 8.86 2.09 0.87
N LEU A 96 8.80 3.42 0.98
CA LEU A 96 9.39 4.32 0.00
C LEU A 96 10.82 4.67 0.43
N GLY A 97 11.81 3.98 -0.16
CA GLY A 97 13.21 4.36 -0.04
C GLY A 97 13.60 5.46 -1.02
N GLU A 98 14.81 6.00 -0.85
CA GLU A 98 15.33 7.07 -1.71
C GLU A 98 15.47 6.61 -3.18
N THR A 99 16.02 5.41 -3.39
CA THR A 99 16.24 4.83 -4.73
C THR A 99 15.19 3.80 -5.12
N ASP A 100 14.75 3.02 -4.14
CA ASP A 100 13.91 1.85 -4.36
C ASP A 100 12.66 1.90 -3.49
N THR A 101 11.54 1.48 -4.09
CA THR A 101 10.30 1.20 -3.39
C THR A 101 10.24 -0.29 -3.08
N ILE A 102 10.10 -0.62 -1.80
CA ILE A 102 10.14 -2.00 -1.30
C ILE A 102 8.72 -2.46 -0.98
N ILE A 103 8.37 -3.66 -1.43
CA ILE A 103 7.10 -4.30 -1.10
C ILE A 103 7.28 -5.06 0.21
N LEU A 104 6.45 -4.73 1.20
CA LEU A 104 6.51 -5.31 2.54
C LEU A 104 5.47 -6.41 2.76
N GLY A 105 4.26 -6.22 2.23
CA GLY A 105 3.15 -7.12 2.50
C GLY A 105 2.01 -7.01 1.50
N LEU A 106 1.20 -8.07 1.44
CA LEU A 106 0.07 -8.18 0.53
C LEU A 106 -1.24 -8.40 1.30
N TRP A 107 -2.31 -7.81 0.78
CA TRP A 107 -3.67 -7.94 1.28
C TRP A 107 -4.65 -8.00 0.10
N PRO A 108 -5.78 -8.72 0.21
CA PRO A 108 -6.15 -9.62 1.29
C PRO A 108 -5.40 -10.97 1.19
N LYS A 109 -5.68 -11.89 2.11
CA LYS A 109 -5.00 -13.21 2.14
C LYS A 109 -5.18 -13.99 0.83
N GLN A 110 -6.29 -13.81 0.13
CA GLN A 110 -6.54 -14.43 -1.17
C GLN A 110 -5.54 -13.94 -2.22
N PHE A 111 -5.27 -12.63 -2.27
CA PHE A 111 -4.27 -12.08 -3.19
C PHE A 111 -2.86 -12.57 -2.83
N PHE A 112 -2.52 -12.59 -1.54
CA PHE A 112 -1.25 -13.17 -1.07
C PHE A 112 -1.09 -14.64 -1.51
N ASN A 113 -2.12 -15.47 -1.34
CA ASN A 113 -2.08 -16.87 -1.73
C ASN A 113 -1.94 -17.04 -3.25
N ALA A 114 -2.62 -16.20 -4.04
CA ALA A 114 -2.47 -16.20 -5.49
C ALA A 114 -1.03 -15.87 -5.91
N VAL A 115 -0.41 -14.83 -5.32
CA VAL A 115 0.99 -14.49 -5.59
C VAL A 115 1.95 -15.61 -5.14
N LYS A 116 1.62 -16.31 -4.05
CA LYS A 116 2.40 -17.46 -3.59
C LYS A 116 2.37 -18.63 -4.58
N GLU A 117 1.26 -18.80 -5.32
CA GLU A 117 1.12 -19.81 -6.36
C GLU A 117 1.79 -19.38 -7.68
N ASP A 118 1.70 -18.10 -8.02
CA ASP A 118 2.34 -17.51 -9.20
C ASP A 118 2.81 -16.08 -8.91
N GLU A 119 4.12 -15.91 -8.78
CA GLU A 119 4.76 -14.63 -8.49
C GLU A 119 4.49 -13.56 -9.57
N ASN A 120 4.20 -13.98 -10.82
CA ASN A 120 3.88 -13.04 -11.90
C ASN A 120 2.59 -12.26 -11.64
N ILE A 121 1.71 -12.76 -10.77
CA ILE A 121 0.49 -12.07 -10.37
C ILE A 121 0.83 -10.73 -9.69
N LEU A 122 1.91 -10.67 -8.90
CA LEU A 122 2.33 -9.42 -8.25
C LEU A 122 2.76 -8.38 -9.28
N VAL A 123 3.61 -8.77 -10.23
CA VAL A 123 4.08 -7.89 -11.31
C VAL A 123 2.91 -7.45 -12.18
N GLY A 124 2.03 -8.38 -12.58
CA GLY A 124 0.83 -8.08 -13.35
C GLY A 124 -0.09 -7.10 -12.63
N THR A 125 -0.22 -7.22 -11.31
CA THR A 125 -1.04 -6.32 -10.49
C THR A 125 -0.45 -4.91 -10.43
N LEU A 126 0.87 -4.78 -10.22
CA LEU A 126 1.56 -3.49 -10.25
C LEU A 126 1.43 -2.80 -11.61
N VAL A 127 1.62 -3.56 -12.70
CA VAL A 127 1.43 -3.05 -14.06
C VAL A 127 -0.03 -2.63 -14.27
N ALA A 128 -1.01 -3.38 -13.75
CA ALA A 128 -2.42 -3.03 -13.88
C ALA A 128 -2.78 -1.72 -13.14
N PHE A 129 -2.22 -1.47 -11.94
CA PHE A 129 -2.40 -0.19 -11.23
C PHE A 129 -1.90 1.01 -12.06
N LEU A 130 -0.84 0.81 -12.84
CA LEU A 130 -0.20 1.86 -13.63
C LEU A 130 -0.82 2.04 -15.03
N ARG A 131 -1.03 0.93 -15.75
CA ARG A 131 -1.29 0.92 -17.20
C ARG A 131 -2.72 0.56 -17.57
N ALA A 132 -3.52 0.07 -16.62
CA ALA A 132 -4.90 -0.32 -16.86
C ALA A 132 -5.87 0.39 -15.90
N PRO A 133 -5.89 1.74 -15.86
CA PRO A 133 -6.75 2.51 -14.96
C PRO A 133 -8.23 2.15 -15.13
N ASP A 134 -8.65 1.83 -16.35
CA ASP A 134 -10.03 1.44 -16.66
C ASP A 134 -10.45 0.09 -16.06
N ASN A 135 -9.53 -0.74 -15.55
CA ASN A 135 -9.90 -2.00 -14.89
C ASN A 135 -10.31 -1.79 -13.43
N TRP A 136 -10.00 -0.63 -12.86
CA TRP A 136 -10.24 -0.32 -11.47
C TRP A 136 -11.59 0.35 -11.29
N LYS A 137 -12.32 -0.12 -10.27
CA LYS A 137 -13.48 0.59 -9.73
C LYS A 137 -13.04 1.69 -8.78
N ARG A 138 -11.98 1.43 -8.00
CA ARG A 138 -11.41 2.36 -7.04
C ARG A 138 -9.96 1.99 -6.73
N VAL A 139 -9.09 2.98 -6.59
CA VAL A 139 -7.73 2.84 -6.09
C VAL A 139 -7.51 3.88 -5.00
N ASP A 140 -7.01 3.47 -3.85
CA ASP A 140 -6.65 4.35 -2.74
C ASP A 140 -5.15 4.22 -2.45
N LEU A 141 -4.47 5.37 -2.39
CA LEU A 141 -3.12 5.48 -1.87
C LEU A 141 -3.19 6.11 -0.49
N ILE A 142 -2.83 5.33 0.53
CA ILE A 142 -2.97 5.76 1.91
C ILE A 142 -1.59 5.96 2.52
N THR A 143 -1.27 7.19 2.90
CA THR A 143 0.03 7.59 3.47
C THR A 143 -0.09 7.82 4.98
N SER A 144 1.06 7.97 5.66
CA SER A 144 1.08 8.45 7.04
C SER A 144 0.83 9.96 7.08
N GLN A 145 0.11 10.43 8.10
CA GLN A 145 -0.20 11.86 8.26
C GLN A 145 1.06 12.74 8.36
N THR A 146 2.17 12.17 8.83
CA THR A 146 3.47 12.86 8.91
C THR A 146 4.05 13.26 7.55
N GLN A 147 3.63 12.61 6.45
CA GLN A 147 4.11 12.92 5.10
C GLN A 147 3.32 14.04 4.41
N GLU A 148 2.00 14.14 4.62
CA GLU A 148 1.19 15.22 4.03
C GLU A 148 1.64 16.61 4.52
N THR A 149 2.04 16.74 5.79
CA THR A 149 2.51 18.01 6.35
C THR A 149 3.81 18.50 5.70
N LYS A 150 4.71 17.58 5.33
CA LYS A 150 6.00 17.94 4.70
C LYS A 150 5.86 18.35 3.23
N GLU A 151 5.01 17.65 2.47
CA GLU A 151 4.78 18.01 1.05
C GLU A 151 3.95 19.30 0.89
N ALA A 152 3.12 19.66 1.88
CA ALA A 152 2.40 20.93 1.90
C ALA A 152 3.32 22.12 2.19
N GLU A 153 4.30 21.97 3.10
CA GLU A 153 5.27 23.01 3.44
C GLU A 153 6.29 23.30 2.32
N GLU A 154 6.61 22.32 1.47
CA GLU A 154 7.52 22.51 0.32
C GLU A 154 6.84 23.13 -0.91
N ARG A 155 5.51 23.31 -0.88
CA ARG A 155 4.73 23.93 -1.97
C ARG A 155 4.34 25.39 -1.70
N GLU A 156 4.72 25.97 -0.56
CA GLU A 156 4.60 27.40 -0.22
C GLU A 156 5.92 28.16 -0.43
#